data_AF-A0A964G275-F1
#
_entry.id   AF-A0A964G275-F1
#
_cell.length_a   1.000
_cell.length_b   1.000
_cell.length_c   1.000
_cell.angle_alpha   90.00
_cell.angle_beta   90.00
_cell.angle_gamma   90.00
#
_symmetry.space_group_name_H-M   'P 1'
#
loop_
_entity.id
_entity.type
_entity.pdbx_description
1 polymer ?
#
loop_
_entity_poly.entity_id
_entity_poly.type
_entity_poly.pdbx_seq_one_letter_code
_entity_poly.pdbx_strand_id
1 'polypeptide(L)' 'LNQSLGSDIITDFRKGEDLIGLAPGLSFNQLSITSSNNQALISVTGSNQLLAKLNGVAANALTATDFITL' A
#
# COMPACT_ATOMS: atom_id res chain seq x y z
N LEU A 1 14.46 -15.80 -8.68
CA LEU A 1 13.35 -15.04 -8.07
C LEU A 1 13.95 -13.81 -7.42
N ASN A 2 14.05 -12.70 -8.16
CA ASN A 2 14.52 -11.44 -7.58
C ASN A 2 13.36 -10.87 -6.78
N GLN A 3 13.34 -11.14 -5.47
CA GLN A 3 12.48 -10.42 -4.55
C GLN A 3 12.96 -8.97 -4.60
N SER A 4 12.23 -8.11 -5.31
CA SER A 4 12.46 -6.68 -5.25
C SER A 4 12.24 -6.28 -3.79
N LEU A 5 13.33 -6.05 -3.05
CA LEU A 5 13.33 -5.40 -1.75
C LEU A 5 13.00 -3.89 -1.88
N GLY A 6 12.45 -3.48 -3.02
CA GLY A 6 12.09 -2.11 -3.35
C GLY A 6 10.57 -1.95 -3.33
N SER A 7 10.13 -0.83 -2.77
CA SER A 7 8.73 -0.43 -2.77
C SER A 7 8.14 -0.41 -4.18
N ASP A 8 6.96 -0.97 -4.37
CA ASP A 8 6.24 -0.91 -5.64
C ASP A 8 5.67 0.49 -5.89
N ILE A 9 5.59 0.90 -7.15
CA ILE A 9 4.91 2.15 -7.54
C ILE A 9 3.73 1.77 -8.43
N ILE A 10 2.53 2.04 -7.94
CA ILE A 10 1.26 1.81 -8.62
C ILE A 10 0.75 3.17 -9.11
N THR A 11 0.61 3.34 -10.42
CA THR A 11 0.29 4.64 -11.02
C THR A 11 -1.16 4.82 -11.44
N ASP A 12 -1.90 3.73 -11.53
CA ASP A 12 -3.24 3.67 -12.14
C ASP A 12 -4.29 3.01 -11.23
N PHE A 13 -4.02 2.94 -9.92
CA PHE A 13 -4.95 2.37 -8.94
C PHE A 13 -6.32 3.08 -8.98
N ARG A 14 -7.37 2.30 -9.23
CA ARG A 14 -8.76 2.77 -9.23
C ARG A 14 -9.46 2.30 -7.97
N LYS A 15 -9.70 3.24 -7.06
CA LYS A 15 -10.44 2.97 -5.83
C LYS A 15 -11.83 2.40 -6.15
N GLY A 16 -12.18 1.27 -5.52
CA GLY A 16 -13.46 0.58 -5.69
C GLY A 16 -13.52 -0.40 -6.87
N GLU A 17 -12.49 -0.42 -7.73
CA GLU A 17 -12.29 -1.44 -8.76
C GLU A 17 -11.11 -2.35 -8.41
N ASP A 18 -10.00 -1.75 -7.97
CA ASP A 18 -8.76 -2.46 -7.65
C ASP A 18 -8.62 -2.74 -6.15
N LEU A 19 -7.90 -3.83 -5.84
CA LEU A 19 -7.56 -4.25 -4.48
C LEU A 19 -6.04 -4.43 -4.34
N ILE A 20 -5.52 -4.13 -3.16
CA ILE A 20 -4.10 -4.29 -2.83
C ILE A 20 -3.90 -5.63 -2.11
N GLY A 21 -3.17 -6.54 -2.74
CA GLY A 21 -2.78 -7.81 -2.14
C GLY A 21 -1.67 -7.62 -1.11
N LEU A 22 -1.92 -8.07 0.12
CA LEU A 22 -0.93 -8.14 1.18
C LEU A 22 -0.26 -9.51 1.20
N ALA A 23 1.05 -9.51 1.45
CA ALA A 23 1.81 -10.73 1.64
C ALA A 23 1.26 -11.55 2.84
N PRO A 24 1.34 -12.89 2.80
CA PRO A 24 0.88 -13.73 3.90
C PRO A 24 1.53 -13.32 5.24
N GLY A 25 0.70 -13.17 6.27
CA GLY A 25 1.15 -12.72 7.60
C GLY A 25 1.21 -11.21 7.80
N LEU A 26 0.88 -10.42 6.77
CA LEU A 26 0.68 -8.98 6.88
C LEU A 26 -0.81 -8.65 6.89
N SER A 27 -1.19 -7.70 7.75
CA SER A 27 -2.57 -7.24 7.89
C SER A 27 -2.67 -5.72 7.94
N PHE A 28 -3.85 -5.18 7.64
CA PHE A 28 -4.05 -3.72 7.53
C PHE A 28 -3.63 -2.94 8.78
N ASN A 29 -3.80 -3.51 9.97
CA ASN A 29 -3.40 -2.87 11.23
C ASN A 29 -1.86 -2.75 11.39
N GLN A 30 -1.09 -3.52 10.63
CA GLN A 30 0.37 -3.47 10.59
C GLN A 30 0.87 -2.51 9.51
N LEU A 31 -0.03 -1.80 8.82
CA LEU A 31 0.31 -0.80 7.81
C LEU A 31 0.25 0.61 8.38
N SER A 32 1.18 1.43 7.92
CA SER A 32 1.17 2.88 8.06
C SER A 32 0.99 3.48 6.68
N ILE A 33 -0.13 4.18 6.49
CA ILE A 33 -0.51 4.79 5.22
C ILE A 33 -0.44 6.31 5.38
N THR A 34 0.42 6.95 4.62
CA THR A 34 0.64 8.41 4.69
C THR A 34 0.54 9.05 3.31
N SER A 35 0.06 10.29 3.23
CA SER A 35 0.02 11.05 1.98
C SER A 35 1.30 11.86 1.80
N SER A 36 1.92 11.82 0.63
CA SER A 36 3.00 12.74 0.24
C SER A 36 2.96 13.02 -1.26
N ASN A 37 3.10 14.28 -1.66
CA ASN A 37 3.16 14.71 -3.07
C ASN A 37 2.08 14.11 -3.98
N ASN A 38 0.82 14.08 -3.51
CA ASN A 38 -0.32 13.48 -4.23
C ASN A 38 -0.20 11.96 -4.42
N GLN A 39 0.53 11.29 -3.54
CA GLN A 39 0.70 9.84 -3.50
C GLN A 39 0.36 9.31 -2.11
N ALA A 40 -0.19 8.10 -2.04
CA ALA A 40 -0.32 7.35 -0.80
C ALA A 40 0.87 6.41 -0.66
N LEU A 41 1.63 6.54 0.43
CA LEU A 41 2.73 5.64 0.79
C LEU A 41 2.23 4.63 1.80
N ILE A 42 2.40 3.36 1.49
CA ILE A 42 2.04 2.21 2.32
C ILE A 42 3.33 1.60 2.84
N SER A 43 3.46 1.56 4.16
CA SER A 43 4.65 1.07 4.85
C SER A 43 4.29 0.16 6.01
N VAL A 44 5.23 -0.64 6.51
CA VAL A 44 5.02 -1.49 7.68
C VAL A 44 5.24 -0.70 8.95
N THR A 45 4.24 -0.72 9.83
CA THR A 45 4.30 -0.14 11.18
C THR A 45 5.39 -0.84 11.99
N GLY A 46 6.35 -0.07 12.51
CA GLY A 46 7.44 -0.56 13.35
C GLY A 46 8.79 -0.69 12.63
N SER A 47 8.80 -1.12 11.36
CA SER A 47 10.04 -1.16 10.56
C SER A 47 10.20 0.04 9.62
N ASN A 48 9.13 0.80 9.37
CA ASN A 48 9.06 1.86 8.36
C ASN A 48 9.45 1.39 6.95
N GLN A 49 9.42 0.08 6.70
CA GLN A 49 9.69 -0.48 5.40
C GLN A 49 8.59 -0.05 4.45
N LEU A 50 8.95 0.70 3.41
CA LEU A 50 8.01 1.11 2.37
C LEU A 50 7.70 -0.09 1.47
N LEU A 51 6.41 -0.42 1.37
CA LEU A 51 5.91 -1.52 0.56
C LEU A 51 5.42 -1.03 -0.81
N ALA A 52 4.62 0.04 -0.83
CA ALA A 52 4.04 0.55 -2.06
C ALA A 52 3.80 2.06 -2.03
N LYS A 53 3.75 2.68 -3.22
CA LYS A 53 3.33 4.05 -3.45
C LYS A 53 2.21 4.05 -4.48
N LEU A 54 1.05 4.63 -4.15
CA LEU A 54 -0.06 4.80 -5.07
C LEU A 54 -0.08 6.26 -5.53
N ASN A 55 0.18 6.49 -6.81
CA ASN A 55 0.15 7.83 -7.37
C ASN A 55 -1.29 8.27 -7.67
N GLY A 56 -1.63 9.53 -7.38
CA GLY A 56 -2.99 10.05 -7.62
C GLY A 56 -4.03 9.62 -6.59
N VAL A 57 -3.63 8.91 -5.53
CA VAL A 57 -4.51 8.43 -4.46
C VAL A 57 -4.09 9.09 -3.15
N ALA A 58 -5.07 9.64 -2.42
CA ALA A 58 -4.84 10.17 -1.09
C ALA A 58 -4.90 9.04 -0.04
N ALA A 59 -4.02 9.07 0.96
CA ALA A 59 -3.96 8.02 2.00
C ALA A 59 -5.27 7.87 2.77
N ASN A 60 -5.96 8.98 3.05
CA ASN A 60 -7.27 8.97 3.73
C ASN A 60 -8.39 8.38 2.87
N ALA A 61 -8.16 8.20 1.56
CA ALA A 61 -9.10 7.51 0.70
C ALA A 61 -8.94 5.98 0.79
N LEU A 62 -7.81 5.47 1.27
CA LEU A 62 -7.59 4.04 1.43
C LEU A 62 -8.12 3.57 2.79
N THR A 63 -8.83 2.46 2.77
CA THR A 63 -9.48 1.84 3.92
C THR A 63 -9.17 0.35 3.96
N ALA A 64 -9.49 -0.33 5.06
CA ALA A 64 -9.23 -1.77 5.19
C ALA A 64 -9.89 -2.62 4.08
N THR A 65 -10.98 -2.15 3.46
CA THR A 65 -11.65 -2.88 2.38
C THR A 65 -10.90 -2.83 1.05
N ASP A 66 -9.96 -1.90 0.89
CA ASP A 66 -9.11 -1.81 -0.30
C ASP A 66 -7.93 -2.81 -0.24
N PHE A 67 -7.79 -3.55 0.86
CA PHE A 67 -6.71 -4.51 1.10
C PHE A 67 -7.26 -5.93 1.28
N ILE A 68 -6.58 -6.88 0.65
CA ILE A 68 -6.87 -8.32 0.80
C ILE A 68 -5.62 -9.08 1.16
N THR A 69 -5.73 -10.11 1.99
CA THR A 69 -4.64 -11.06 2.23
C THR A 69 -4.74 -12.17 1.18
N LEU A 70 -3.61 -12.50 0.54
CA LEU A 70 -3.51 -13.60 -0.44
C LEU A 70 -3.33 -14.96 0.23
#